data_AF-A0A8T1WEW5-F1
#
_entry.id   AF-A0A8T1WEW5-F1
#
_cell.length_a   1.000
_cell.length_b   1.000
_cell.length_c   1.000
_cell.angle_alpha   90.00
_cell.angle_beta   90.00
_cell.angle_gamma   90.00
#
_symmetry.space_group_name_H-M   'P 1'
#
loop_
_entity.id
_entity.type
_entity.pdbx_description
1 polymer ?
#
loop_
_entity_poly.entity_id
_entity_poly.type
_entity_poly.pdbx_seq_one_letter_code
_entity_poly.pdbx_strand_id
1 'polypeptide(L)'
;MAQQVPMWLLLLLGIGLPVGTNLVVNYVLPRFCQVRVIAHDTRDFLLSLFQSMALATFLTQFIKNMTGRFRPCFYDMCGWNHDIIWDGVANLCTSISGEKEARKSFPSGRASFSWSTMLVLTLYLLGRSRLNCAGRCNSMLRGGKKSVMMFLCCVPLLVVVYICITRSIDNWHHYSDI
;
A
#
# COMPACT_ATOMS: atom_id res chain seq x y z
N MET A 1 -17.65 -10.93 6.96
CA MET A 1 -17.42 -9.96 5.87
C MET A 1 -16.27 -10.40 4.98
N ALA A 2 -16.52 -10.60 3.68
CA ALA A 2 -15.47 -10.88 2.71
C ALA A 2 -14.69 -9.60 2.38
N GLN A 3 -13.37 -9.70 2.20
CA GLN A 3 -12.53 -8.61 1.72
C GLN A 3 -12.05 -8.97 0.32
N GLN A 4 -12.21 -8.06 -0.64
CA GLN A 4 -11.71 -8.27 -2.00
C GLN A 4 -10.18 -8.41 -2.03
N VAL A 5 -9.48 -7.64 -1.18
CA VAL A 5 -8.04 -7.77 -0.98
C VAL A 5 -7.77 -8.40 0.39
N PRO A 6 -7.60 -9.73 0.46
CA PRO A 6 -7.23 -10.42 1.69
C PRO A 6 -5.78 -10.09 2.10
N MET A 7 -5.36 -10.52 3.31
CA MET A 7 -4.03 -10.20 3.83
C MET A 7 -2.90 -10.79 2.98
N TRP A 8 -3.05 -12.05 2.53
CA TRP A 8 -2.05 -12.72 1.70
C TRP A 8 -1.84 -12.00 0.37
N LEU A 9 -2.91 -11.53 -0.27
CA LEU A 9 -2.83 -10.78 -1.53
C LEU A 9 -2.14 -9.43 -1.32
N LEU A 10 -2.41 -8.75 -0.21
CA LEU A 10 -1.73 -7.52 0.15
C LEU A 10 -0.22 -7.73 0.36
N LEU A 11 0.20 -8.83 0.99
CA LEU A 11 1.62 -9.15 1.17
C LEU A 11 2.30 -9.51 -0.16
N LEU A 12 1.63 -10.28 -1.02
CA LEU A 12 2.15 -10.58 -2.36
C LEU A 12 2.31 -9.32 -3.20
N LEU A 13 1.31 -8.44 -3.22
CA LEU A 13 1.39 -7.19 -3.96
C LEU A 13 2.38 -6.22 -3.32
N GLY A 14 2.36 -6.04 -2.00
CA GLY A 14 3.18 -5.04 -1.29
C GLY A 14 4.65 -5.44 -1.09
N ILE A 15 4.97 -6.73 -1.00
CA ILE A 15 6.36 -7.19 -0.78
C ILE A 15 6.87 -7.96 -2.00
N GLY A 16 6.07 -8.90 -2.51
CA GLY A 16 6.45 -9.71 -3.66
C GLY A 16 6.73 -8.89 -4.91
N LEU A 17 5.85 -7.94 -5.24
CA LEU A 17 6.02 -7.10 -6.42
C LEU A 17 7.25 -6.18 -6.34
N PRO A 18 7.50 -5.41 -5.24
CA PRO A 18 8.70 -4.57 -5.16
C PRO A 18 10.00 -5.36 -5.13
N VAL A 19 10.06 -6.45 -4.37
CA VAL A 19 11.25 -7.30 -4.30
C VAL A 19 11.50 -7.96 -5.66
N GLY A 20 10.47 -8.56 -6.26
CA GLY A 20 10.57 -9.17 -7.59
C GLY A 20 11.02 -8.17 -8.66
N THR A 21 10.47 -6.95 -8.64
CA THR A 21 10.86 -5.89 -9.57
C THR A 21 12.32 -5.48 -9.38
N ASN A 22 12.78 -5.31 -8.13
CA ASN A 22 14.18 -4.99 -7.85
C ASN A 22 15.14 -6.09 -8.35
N LEU A 23 14.80 -7.36 -8.12
CA LEU A 23 15.60 -8.49 -8.61
C LEU A 23 15.65 -8.54 -10.14
N VAL A 24 14.53 -8.31 -10.82
CA VAL A 24 14.47 -8.25 -12.28
C VAL A 24 15.34 -7.09 -12.80
N VAL A 25 15.27 -5.91 -12.19
CA VAL A 25 16.06 -4.73 -12.57
C VAL A 25 17.57 -4.94 -12.38
N ASN A 26 17.98 -5.65 -11.34
CA ASN A 26 19.40 -5.84 -11.01
C ASN A 26 20.05 -7.08 -11.64
N TYR A 27 19.30 -8.17 -11.86
CA TYR A 27 19.89 -9.44 -12.31
C TYR A 27 19.44 -9.88 -13.72
N VAL A 28 18.22 -9.54 -14.13
CA VAL A 28 17.65 -9.98 -15.42
C VAL A 28 17.87 -8.94 -16.51
N LEU A 29 17.48 -7.69 -16.24
CA LEU A 29 17.57 -6.58 -17.19
C LEU A 29 18.99 -6.33 -17.74
N PRO A 30 20.08 -6.42 -16.94
CA PRO A 30 21.43 -6.26 -17.47
C PRO A 30 21.86 -7.32 -18.48
N ARG A 31 21.21 -8.50 -18.50
CA ARG A 31 21.48 -9.55 -19.49
C ARG A 31 20.87 -9.26 -20.87
N PHE A 32 19.78 -8.49 -20.91
CA PHE A 32 19.05 -8.18 -22.15
C PHE A 32 19.25 -6.74 -22.62
N CYS A 33 19.57 -5.83 -21.71
CA CYS A 33 19.63 -4.39 -21.97
C CYS A 33 20.87 -3.78 -21.28
N GLN A 34 21.44 -2.75 -21.91
CA GLN A 34 22.49 -1.92 -21.33
C GLN A 34 21.93 -1.07 -20.17
N VAL A 35 21.92 -1.66 -18.98
CA VAL A 35 21.49 -1.10 -17.69
C VAL A 35 22.71 -0.99 -16.77
N ARG A 36 22.87 0.15 -16.08
CA ARG A 36 23.96 0.33 -15.13
C ARG A 36 23.73 -0.57 -13.91
N VAL A 37 24.65 -1.51 -13.68
CA VAL A 37 24.69 -2.32 -12.46
C VAL A 37 25.35 -1.50 -11.36
N ILE A 38 24.68 -1.41 -10.22
CA ILE A 38 25.13 -0.65 -9.06
C ILE A 38 25.40 -1.66 -7.94
N ALA A 39 26.58 -1.61 -7.34
CA ALA A 39 26.91 -2.47 -6.21
C ALA A 39 25.99 -2.15 -5.02
N HIS A 40 25.54 -3.19 -4.31
CA HIS A 40 24.67 -3.08 -3.11
C HIS A 40 23.28 -2.47 -3.30
N ASP A 41 22.84 -2.18 -4.53
CA ASP A 41 21.52 -1.60 -4.82
C ASP A 41 20.35 -2.44 -4.26
N THR A 42 20.46 -3.77 -4.32
CA THR A 42 19.47 -4.70 -3.77
C THR A 42 19.36 -4.58 -2.26
N ARG A 43 20.49 -4.55 -1.55
CA ARG A 43 20.54 -4.42 -0.09
C ARG A 43 19.91 -3.10 0.35
N ASP A 44 20.33 -2.00 -0.25
CA ASP A 44 19.90 -0.66 0.16
C ASP A 44 18.41 -0.45 -0.15
N PHE A 45 17.91 -1.01 -1.25
CA PHE A 45 16.47 -1.04 -1.56
C PHE A 45 15.68 -1.86 -0.55
N LEU A 46 16.13 -3.07 -0.19
CA LEU A 46 15.44 -3.92 0.78
C LEU A 46 15.38 -3.28 2.17
N LEU A 47 16.48 -2.64 2.61
CA LEU A 47 16.52 -1.88 3.86
C LEU A 47 15.53 -0.71 3.82
N SER A 48 15.51 0.05 2.72
CA SER A 48 14.58 1.18 2.54
C SER A 48 13.11 0.71 2.54
N LEU A 49 12.82 -0.41 1.88
CA LEU A 49 11.49 -1.01 1.84
C LEU A 49 11.05 -1.46 3.24
N PHE A 50 11.92 -2.16 3.97
CA PHE A 50 11.66 -2.60 5.34
C PHE A 50 11.40 -1.42 6.27
N GLN A 51 12.26 -0.39 6.22
CA GLN A 51 12.12 0.82 7.03
C GLN A 51 10.80 1.53 6.74
N SER A 52 10.45 1.71 5.46
CA SER A 52 9.20 2.33 5.04
C SER A 52 7.98 1.55 5.57
N MET A 53 7.98 0.22 5.45
CA MET A 53 6.91 -0.63 5.97
C MET A 53 6.78 -0.58 7.49
N ALA A 54 7.91 -0.66 8.21
CA ALA A 54 7.92 -0.62 9.66
C ALA A 54 7.39 0.72 10.19
N LEU A 55 7.84 1.83 9.61
CA LEU A 55 7.38 3.16 10.02
C LEU A 55 5.89 3.36 9.71
N ALA A 56 5.44 2.98 8.51
CA ALA A 56 4.04 3.12 8.13
C ALA A 56 3.12 2.25 9.02
N THR A 57 3.49 1.00 9.30
CA THR A 57 2.68 0.12 10.16
C THR A 57 2.65 0.64 11.60
N PHE A 58 3.79 1.06 12.14
CA PHE A 58 3.87 1.67 13.48
C PHE A 58 2.98 2.91 13.60
N LEU A 59 3.13 3.89 12.71
CA LEU A 59 2.35 5.12 12.73
C LEU A 59 0.85 4.84 12.56
N THR A 60 0.47 3.93 11.66
CA THR A 60 -0.93 3.58 11.46
C THR A 60 -1.54 2.96 12.72
N GLN A 61 -0.86 2.01 13.36
CA GLN A 61 -1.38 1.38 14.58
C GLN A 61 -1.42 2.35 15.76
N PHE A 62 -0.43 3.23 15.86
CA PHE A 62 -0.39 4.28 16.86
C PHE A 62 -1.61 5.23 16.71
N ILE A 63 -1.85 5.75 15.50
CA ILE A 63 -2.98 6.66 15.24
C ILE A 63 -4.32 5.94 15.41
N LYS A 64 -4.43 4.67 15.00
CA LYS A 64 -5.64 3.85 15.21
C LYS A 64 -6.01 3.74 16.67
N ASN A 65 -5.03 3.47 17.52
CA ASN A 65 -5.27 3.35 18.96
C ASN A 65 -5.57 4.69 19.62
N MET A 66 -5.02 5.80 19.10
CA MET A 66 -5.28 7.15 19.61
C MET A 66 -6.66 7.70 19.21
N THR A 67 -7.10 7.44 17.97
CA THR A 67 -8.32 8.06 17.44
C THR A 67 -9.60 7.32 17.78
N GLY A 68 -9.57 5.98 17.83
CA GLY A 68 -10.75 5.19 18.22
C GLY A 68 -11.98 5.34 17.31
N ARG A 69 -11.80 5.79 16.06
CA ARG A 69 -12.91 6.05 15.12
C ARG A 69 -13.63 4.76 14.73
N PHE A 70 -14.96 4.78 14.81
CA PHE A 70 -15.82 3.67 14.38
C PHE A 70 -15.77 3.42 12.87
N ARG A 71 -15.81 2.15 12.47
CA ARG A 71 -15.95 1.71 11.08
C ARG A 71 -17.40 1.83 10.59
N PRO A 72 -17.64 1.92 9.27
CA PRO A 72 -19.00 1.89 8.71
C PRO A 72 -19.78 0.61 9.08
N CYS A 73 -19.08 -0.53 9.14
CA CYS A 73 -19.64 -1.84 9.49
C CYS A 73 -19.60 -2.16 11.00
N PHE A 74 -19.65 -1.15 11.88
CA PHE A 74 -19.52 -1.33 13.32
C PHE A 74 -20.55 -2.31 13.91
N TYR A 75 -21.82 -2.14 13.57
CA TYR A 75 -22.93 -2.95 14.11
C TYR A 75 -22.81 -4.44 13.73
N ASP A 76 -22.35 -4.72 12.51
CA ASP A 76 -22.12 -6.09 12.04
C ASP A 76 -20.93 -6.74 12.77
N MET A 77 -19.82 -6.01 12.93
CA MET A 77 -18.63 -6.54 13.61
C MET A 77 -18.83 -6.83 15.09
N CYS A 78 -19.52 -5.94 15.79
CA CYS A 78 -19.70 -6.08 17.23
C CYS A 78 -20.89 -6.99 17.60
N GLY A 79 -21.69 -7.41 16.61
CA GLY A 79 -22.89 -8.21 16.80
C GLY A 79 -23.92 -7.43 17.62
N TRP A 80 -24.29 -6.25 17.13
CA TRP A 80 -25.23 -5.36 17.81
C TRP A 80 -26.61 -6.01 17.99
N ASN A 81 -27.14 -5.96 19.21
CA ASN A 81 -28.49 -6.43 19.50
C ASN A 81 -29.53 -5.41 19.02
N HIS A 82 -30.34 -5.79 18.03
CA HIS A 82 -31.39 -4.95 17.45
C HIS A 82 -32.76 -5.13 18.11
N ASP A 83 -32.92 -6.12 19.00
CA ASP A 83 -34.20 -6.45 19.64
C ASP A 83 -34.53 -5.50 20.81
N ILE A 84 -33.53 -4.79 21.32
CA ILE A 84 -33.63 -3.88 22.46
C ILE A 84 -33.54 -2.45 21.97
N ILE A 85 -34.48 -1.60 22.39
CA ILE A 85 -34.42 -0.15 22.13
C ILE A 85 -33.23 0.42 22.90
N TRP A 86 -32.30 1.05 22.20
CA TRP A 86 -31.12 1.64 22.83
C TRP A 86 -31.50 2.83 23.72
N ASP A 87 -31.07 2.76 24.97
CA ASP A 87 -31.26 3.77 26.01
C ASP A 87 -30.25 4.94 25.94
N GLY A 88 -29.32 4.90 24.97
CA GLY A 88 -28.27 5.91 24.79
C GLY A 88 -26.99 5.66 25.59
N VAL A 89 -26.96 4.62 26.46
CA VAL A 89 -25.84 4.38 27.38
C VAL A 89 -25.38 2.92 27.35
N ALA A 90 -26.31 1.97 27.22
CA ALA A 90 -26.01 0.54 27.23
C ALA A 90 -25.16 0.13 26.03
N ASN A 91 -24.16 -0.70 26.28
CA ASN A 91 -23.41 -1.37 25.22
C ASN A 91 -24.18 -2.61 24.77
N LEU A 92 -24.77 -2.56 23.57
CA LEU A 92 -25.53 -3.66 22.96
C LEU A 92 -24.67 -4.58 22.09
N CYS A 93 -23.35 -4.38 22.06
CA CYS A 93 -22.43 -5.27 21.35
C CYS A 93 -22.27 -6.59 22.11
N THR A 94 -22.41 -7.70 21.40
CA THR A 94 -22.21 -9.06 21.94
C THR A 94 -20.74 -9.48 21.93
N SER A 95 -19.94 -8.91 21.03
CA SER A 95 -18.52 -9.26 20.84
C SER A 95 -17.57 -8.13 21.23
N ILE A 96 -16.83 -8.32 22.33
CA ILE A 96 -15.80 -7.37 22.81
C ILE A 96 -14.64 -7.26 21.80
N SER A 97 -14.24 -8.37 21.18
CA SER A 97 -13.16 -8.37 20.18
C SER A 97 -13.59 -7.68 18.89
N GLY A 98 -14.84 -7.91 18.47
CA GLY A 98 -15.45 -7.22 17.33
C GLY A 98 -15.54 -5.72 17.55
N GLU A 99 -15.98 -5.30 18.74
CA GLU A 99 -16.05 -3.88 19.10
C GLU A 99 -14.68 -3.20 19.07
N LYS A 100 -13.64 -3.84 19.63
CA LYS A 100 -12.27 -3.30 19.62
C LYS A 100 -11.72 -3.11 18.21
N GLU A 101 -12.01 -4.03 17.28
CA GLU A 101 -11.57 -3.91 15.89
C GLU A 101 -12.43 -2.90 15.10
N ALA A 102 -13.71 -2.82 15.42
CA ALA A 102 -14.65 -1.88 14.83
C ALA A 102 -14.36 -0.42 15.22
N ARG A 103 -13.67 -0.18 16.34
CA ARG A 103 -13.16 1.14 16.77
C ARG A 103 -11.83 1.54 16.11
N LYS A 104 -11.25 0.72 15.23
CA LYS A 104 -9.95 0.98 14.59
C LYS A 104 -10.08 1.31 13.11
N SER A 105 -10.93 2.31 12.78
CA SER A 105 -11.14 2.73 11.39
C SER A 105 -10.00 3.59 10.85
N PHE A 106 -9.60 4.65 11.55
CA PHE A 106 -8.67 5.65 11.00
C PHE A 106 -7.24 5.47 11.52
N PRO A 107 -6.20 5.55 10.66
CA PRO A 107 -6.20 5.51 9.19
C PRO A 107 -6.24 4.06 8.65
N SER A 108 -6.51 3.87 7.36
CA SER A 108 -6.56 2.52 6.77
C SER A 108 -5.18 1.85 6.70
N GLY A 109 -4.96 0.83 7.52
CA GLY A 109 -3.67 0.10 7.54
C GLY A 109 -3.30 -0.57 6.23
N ARG A 110 -4.29 -1.01 5.43
CA ARG A 110 -4.02 -1.59 4.10
C ARG A 110 -3.60 -0.52 3.10
N ALA A 111 -4.25 0.65 3.13
CA ALA A 111 -3.87 1.79 2.32
C ALA A 111 -2.46 2.26 2.67
N SER A 112 -2.19 2.53 3.96
CA SER A 112 -0.88 2.99 4.43
C SER A 112 0.25 2.02 4.08
N PHE A 113 0.03 0.71 4.23
CA PHE A 113 1.01 -0.32 3.82
C PHE A 113 1.23 -0.38 2.30
N SER A 114 0.16 -0.28 1.51
CA SER A 114 0.30 -0.26 0.05
C SER A 114 1.02 0.99 -0.46
N TRP A 115 0.74 2.16 0.13
CA TRP A 115 1.46 3.40 -0.17
C TRP A 115 2.94 3.30 0.22
N SER A 116 3.28 2.82 1.41
CA SER A 116 4.66 2.75 1.87
C SER A 116 5.55 1.85 1.00
N THR A 117 4.98 0.79 0.43
CA THR A 117 5.70 -0.15 -0.43
C THR A 117 5.76 0.29 -1.89
N MET A 118 4.61 0.63 -2.48
CA MET A 118 4.53 1.00 -3.91
C MET A 118 5.14 2.37 -4.19
N LEU A 119 5.11 3.31 -3.24
CA LEU A 119 5.77 4.60 -3.40
C LEU A 119 7.30 4.42 -3.41
N VAL A 120 7.84 3.60 -2.52
CA VAL A 120 9.28 3.25 -2.54
C VAL A 120 9.67 2.60 -3.86
N LEU A 121 8.86 1.66 -4.36
CA LEU A 121 9.09 1.06 -5.67
C LEU A 121 9.05 2.10 -6.81
N THR A 122 8.06 3.00 -6.79
CA THR A 122 7.90 4.05 -7.80
C THR A 122 9.12 4.97 -7.82
N LEU A 123 9.56 5.43 -6.64
CA LEU A 123 10.75 6.27 -6.50
C LEU A 123 12.03 5.54 -6.95
N TYR A 124 12.15 4.25 -6.61
CA TYR A 124 13.25 3.40 -7.08
C TYR A 124 13.30 3.32 -8.61
N LEU A 125 12.18 3.02 -9.26
CA LEU A 125 12.08 2.92 -10.72
C LEU A 125 12.40 4.27 -11.40
N LEU A 126 11.89 5.37 -10.85
CA LEU A 126 12.19 6.73 -11.33
C LEU A 126 13.70 7.04 -11.21
N GLY A 127 14.32 6.69 -10.09
CA GLY A 127 15.76 6.84 -9.87
C GLY A 127 16.58 6.05 -10.89
N ARG A 128 16.26 4.75 -11.06
CA ARG A 128 16.93 3.87 -12.04
C ARG A 128 16.74 4.36 -13.48
N SER A 129 15.54 4.82 -13.83
CA SER A 129 15.24 5.39 -15.15
C SER A 129 16.11 6.61 -15.45
N ARG A 130 16.27 7.53 -14.48
CA ARG A 130 17.14 8.71 -14.63
C ARG A 130 18.61 8.34 -14.79
N LEU A 131 19.12 7.43 -13.96
CA LEU A 131 20.53 6.99 -14.01
C LEU A 131 20.88 6.31 -15.34
N ASN A 132 19.97 5.52 -15.91
CA ASN A 132 20.16 4.86 -17.20
C ASN A 132 20.02 5.81 -18.41
N CYS A 133 19.42 6.99 -18.21
CA CYS A 133 19.23 7.99 -19.27
C CYS A 133 20.34 9.04 -19.35
N ALA A 134 21.06 9.31 -18.25
CA ALA A 134 22.04 10.40 -18.13
C ALA A 134 23.22 10.36 -19.13
N GLY A 135 23.48 9.22 -19.78
CA GLY A 135 24.60 9.05 -20.73
C GLY A 135 24.22 8.90 -22.22
N ARG A 136 22.97 9.13 -22.62
CA ARG A 136 22.54 8.95 -24.03
C ARG A 136 21.94 10.26 -24.56
N CYS A 137 22.48 10.81 -25.66
CA CYS A 137 22.11 12.08 -26.30
C CYS A 137 20.65 12.20 -26.78
N ASN A 138 20.23 13.46 -26.93
CA ASN A 138 18.91 13.98 -27.30
C ASN A 138 18.46 13.62 -28.73
N SER A 139 17.29 13.01 -28.87
CA SER A 139 16.53 12.97 -30.14
C SER A 139 15.03 12.94 -29.86
N MET A 140 14.24 13.62 -30.69
CA MET A 140 12.81 13.91 -30.52
C MET A 140 11.93 12.64 -30.42
N LEU A 141 12.33 11.54 -31.08
CA LEU A 141 11.70 10.21 -30.98
C LEU A 141 11.78 9.61 -29.56
N ARG A 142 12.65 10.17 -28.70
CA ARG A 142 12.88 9.74 -27.32
C ARG A 142 11.96 10.44 -26.31
N GLY A 143 11.28 11.52 -26.69
CA GLY A 143 10.27 12.19 -25.84
C GLY A 143 9.12 11.24 -25.50
N GLY A 144 8.58 10.54 -26.51
CA GLY A 144 7.58 9.50 -26.32
C GLY A 144 8.09 8.34 -25.45
N LYS A 145 9.29 7.82 -25.73
CA LYS A 145 9.90 6.74 -24.92
C LYS A 145 10.14 7.13 -23.47
N LYS A 146 10.48 8.40 -23.19
CA LYS A 146 10.65 8.95 -21.83
C LYS A 146 9.31 9.08 -21.11
N SER A 147 8.27 9.53 -21.81
CA SER A 147 6.91 9.62 -21.28
C SER A 147 6.34 8.23 -20.94
N VAL A 148 6.49 7.26 -21.85
CA VAL A 148 6.09 5.86 -21.61
C VAL A 148 6.84 5.27 -20.43
N MET A 149 8.16 5.48 -20.32
CA MET A 149 8.93 5.01 -19.17
C MET A 149 8.49 5.66 -17.86
N MET A 150 8.15 6.95 -17.86
CA MET A 150 7.63 7.63 -16.69
C MET A 150 6.27 7.05 -16.27
N PHE A 151 5.39 6.81 -17.23
CA PHE A 151 4.11 6.15 -16.98
C PHE A 151 4.30 4.74 -16.39
N LEU A 152 5.20 3.94 -16.97
CA LEU A 152 5.55 2.61 -16.45
C LEU A 152 6.09 2.65 -15.02
N CYS A 153 6.87 3.67 -14.66
CA CYS A 153 7.35 3.85 -13.29
C CYS A 153 6.22 4.14 -12.31
N CYS A 154 5.12 4.75 -12.75
CA CYS A 154 3.95 5.10 -11.94
C CYS A 154 2.88 3.99 -11.88
N VAL A 155 2.99 2.93 -12.67
CA VAL A 155 2.07 1.77 -12.64
C VAL A 155 1.86 1.20 -11.22
N PRO A 156 2.90 1.08 -10.34
CA PRO A 156 2.70 0.64 -8.97
C PRO A 156 1.67 1.47 -8.18
N LEU A 157 1.52 2.77 -8.49
CA LEU A 157 0.54 3.63 -7.84
C LEU A 157 -0.90 3.27 -8.22
N LEU A 158 -1.13 2.72 -9.43
CA LEU A 158 -2.46 2.24 -9.83
C LEU A 158 -2.90 1.05 -8.97
N VAL A 159 -1.95 0.20 -8.56
CA VAL A 159 -2.21 -0.91 -7.62
C VAL A 159 -2.64 -0.37 -6.26
N VAL A 160 -2.01 0.71 -5.79
CA VAL A 160 -2.41 1.38 -4.54
C VAL A 160 -3.84 1.91 -4.65
N VAL A 161 -4.15 2.65 -5.71
CA VAL A 161 -5.48 3.20 -5.96
C VAL A 161 -6.53 2.08 -5.96
N TYR A 162 -6.25 0.96 -6.62
CA TYR A 162 -7.12 -0.21 -6.60
C TYR A 162 -7.34 -0.73 -5.16
N ILE A 163 -6.29 -0.92 -4.37
CA ILE A 163 -6.40 -1.37 -2.98
C ILE A 163 -7.24 -0.39 -2.14
N CYS A 164 -7.00 0.91 -2.28
CA CYS A 164 -7.77 1.97 -1.62
C CYS A 164 -9.26 1.88 -1.97
N ILE A 165 -9.61 1.77 -3.26
CA ILE A 165 -11.00 1.65 -3.72
C ILE A 165 -11.68 0.43 -3.11
N THR A 166 -11.00 -0.72 -3.05
CA THR A 166 -11.60 -1.93 -2.44
C THR A 166 -11.92 -1.73 -0.95
N ARG A 167 -11.23 -0.83 -0.23
CA ARG A 167 -11.53 -0.55 1.19
C ARG A 167 -12.86 0.17 1.37
N SER A 168 -13.20 1.04 0.42
CA SER A 168 -14.50 1.70 0.35
C SER A 168 -15.60 0.72 -0.05
N ILE A 169 -15.37 -0.09 -1.09
CA ILE A 169 -16.37 -1.07 -1.58
C ILE A 169 -16.71 -2.09 -0.49
N ASP A 170 -15.69 -2.60 0.22
CA ASP A 170 -15.91 -3.59 1.28
C ASP A 170 -16.55 -2.98 2.56
N ASN A 171 -16.84 -1.66 2.61
CA ASN A 171 -17.36 -0.92 3.76
C ASN A 171 -16.49 -1.03 5.05
N TRP A 172 -15.18 -1.26 4.90
CA TRP A 172 -14.27 -1.36 6.05
C TRP A 172 -13.81 -0.01 6.59
N HIS A 173 -13.83 1.03 5.75
CA HIS A 173 -13.29 2.36 6.03
C HIS A 173 -14.13 3.45 5.36
N HIS A 174 -14.22 4.61 6.02
CA HIS A 174 -14.77 5.80 5.38
C HIS A 174 -13.79 6.35 4.34
N TYR A 175 -14.28 7.12 3.36
CA TYR A 175 -13.42 7.78 2.36
C TYR A 175 -12.37 8.71 2.99
N SER A 176 -12.66 9.31 4.15
CA SER A 176 -11.71 10.14 4.91
C SER A 176 -10.57 9.34 5.55
N ASP A 177 -10.73 8.03 5.67
CA ASP A 177 -9.79 7.16 6.39
C ASP A 177 -8.77 6.51 5.45
N ILE A 178 -8.95 6.67 4.13
CA ILE A 178 -8.18 6.03 3.04
C ILE A 178 -7.24 7.05 2.42
#